data_AF-A0A942V139-F1
#
_entry.id   AF-A0A942V139-F1
#
_cell.length_a   1.000
_cell.length_b   1.000
_cell.length_c   1.000
_cell.angle_alpha   90.00
_cell.angle_beta   90.00
_cell.angle_gamma   90.00
#
_symmetry.space_group_name_H-M   'P 1'
#
loop_
_entity.id
_entity.type
_entity.pdbx_description
1 polymer ?
#
loop_
_entity_poly.entity_id
_entity_poly.type
_entity_poly.pdbx_seq_one_letter_code
_entity_poly.pdbx_strand_id
1 'polypeptide(L)'
;MSNFEFLKKTDVNLFKIANEAEKLYRDEYFEQCITQTRRFAENICKNMLEPELTTGSTFDDMLATLKDRSNGSVREKEFIDDLYFLKREGNTSVHSLKTKQDAFTALECLQRAFEAGINYALAKDKTDKRLLKLEFDEELLILGTKKKKSLQEKYLEEKARVSRFEKKPEKNSQKQLKQKTKPKLKTKGKVVSKKKRATKKSGLSWFWKLIFAMAAAGVAAGYFLIS
;
A
#
# COMPACT_ATOMS: atom_id res chain seq x y z
N MET A 1 -9.30 -10.41 4.31
CA MET A 1 -8.42 -9.31 4.78
C MET A 1 -8.39 -8.24 3.69
N SER A 2 -8.01 -7.01 4.01
CA SER A 2 -8.03 -5.88 3.06
C SER A 2 -6.72 -5.09 3.12
N ASN A 3 -6.30 -4.46 2.00
CA ASN A 3 -5.20 -3.49 2.04
C ASN A 3 -5.56 -2.28 2.91
N PHE A 4 -6.85 -1.96 3.00
CA PHE A 4 -7.38 -0.79 3.70
C PHE A 4 -7.66 -1.03 5.19
N GLU A 5 -7.19 -2.14 5.77
CA GLU A 5 -7.41 -2.48 7.20
C GLU A 5 -7.03 -1.35 8.16
N PHE A 6 -6.03 -0.54 7.82
CA PHE A 6 -5.61 0.60 8.63
C PHE A 6 -6.73 1.64 8.83
N LEU A 7 -7.65 1.76 7.88
CA LEU A 7 -8.78 2.68 7.96
C LEU A 7 -9.83 2.28 8.99
N LYS A 8 -9.88 1.02 9.46
CA LYS A 8 -10.88 0.61 10.47
C LYS A 8 -10.84 1.47 11.74
N LYS A 9 -9.64 1.92 12.11
CA LYS A 9 -9.44 2.77 13.30
C LYS A 9 -9.67 4.24 13.01
N THR A 10 -9.37 4.68 11.79
CA THR A 10 -9.49 6.09 11.38
C THR A 10 -10.92 6.43 10.97
N ASP A 11 -11.51 5.63 10.10
CA ASP A 11 -12.82 5.84 9.50
C ASP A 11 -13.40 4.52 8.96
N VAL A 12 -14.33 3.94 9.73
CA VAL A 12 -14.94 2.65 9.39
C VAL A 12 -15.80 2.71 8.13
N ASN A 13 -16.34 3.88 7.77
CA ASN A 13 -17.18 4.03 6.58
C ASN A 13 -16.31 4.04 5.32
N LEU A 14 -15.19 4.77 5.35
CA LEU A 14 -14.19 4.71 4.28
C LEU A 14 -13.60 3.31 4.12
N PHE A 15 -13.32 2.62 5.23
CA PHE A 15 -12.90 1.21 5.19
C PHE A 15 -13.92 0.33 4.45
N LYS A 16 -15.22 0.46 4.75
CA LYS A 16 -16.26 -0.35 4.10
C LYS A 16 -16.30 -0.12 2.59
N ILE A 17 -16.20 1.13 2.14
CA ILE A 17 -16.22 1.46 0.71
C ILE A 17 -15.00 0.85 0.00
N ALA A 18 -13.80 1.02 0.57
CA ALA A 18 -12.58 0.52 -0.03
C ALA A 18 -12.50 -1.02 -0.03
N ASN A 19 -12.91 -1.67 1.07
CA ASN A 19 -12.98 -3.13 1.14
C ASN A 19 -14.00 -3.71 0.15
N GLU A 20 -15.09 -2.99 -0.14
CA GLU A 20 -16.03 -3.38 -1.18
C GLU A 20 -15.41 -3.24 -2.58
N ALA A 21 -14.68 -2.15 -2.85
CA ALA A 21 -13.95 -1.99 -4.10
C ALA A 21 -12.96 -3.15 -4.35
N GLU A 22 -12.23 -3.59 -3.33
CA GLU A 22 -11.33 -4.75 -3.45
C GLU A 22 -12.06 -6.07 -3.74
N LYS A 23 -13.27 -6.27 -3.21
CA LYS A 23 -14.08 -7.45 -3.55
C LYS A 23 -14.53 -7.40 -5.00
N LEU A 24 -15.06 -6.27 -5.42
CA LEU A 24 -15.51 -6.06 -6.80
C LEU A 24 -14.38 -6.31 -7.79
N TYR A 25 -13.16 -5.87 -7.47
CA TYR A 25 -11.98 -6.18 -8.28
C TYR A 25 -11.71 -7.68 -8.37
N ARG A 26 -11.74 -8.41 -7.24
CA ARG A 26 -11.52 -9.87 -7.23
C ARG A 26 -12.58 -10.63 -8.02
N ASP A 27 -13.81 -10.15 -7.96
CA ASP A 27 -14.95 -10.74 -8.63
C ASP A 27 -15.07 -10.23 -10.09
N GLU A 28 -14.04 -9.56 -10.60
CA GLU A 28 -13.91 -9.03 -11.98
C GLU A 28 -14.96 -7.97 -12.37
N TYR A 29 -15.65 -7.40 -11.37
CA TYR A 29 -16.55 -6.24 -11.52
C TYR A 29 -15.76 -4.92 -11.53
N PHE A 30 -14.90 -4.76 -12.55
CA PHE A 30 -13.94 -3.65 -12.63
C PHE A 30 -14.59 -2.27 -12.70
N GLU A 31 -15.71 -2.12 -13.41
CA GLU A 31 -16.44 -0.84 -13.50
C GLU A 31 -16.99 -0.40 -12.13
N GLN A 32 -17.58 -1.34 -11.39
CA GLN A 32 -18.09 -1.10 -10.05
C GLN A 32 -16.96 -0.84 -9.07
N CYS A 33 -15.82 -1.53 -9.22
CA CYS A 33 -14.60 -1.23 -8.45
C CYS A 33 -14.18 0.23 -8.65
N ILE A 34 -14.07 0.71 -9.89
CA ILE A 34 -13.70 2.10 -10.20
C ILE A 34 -14.75 3.08 -9.65
N THR A 35 -16.04 2.75 -9.75
CA THR A 35 -17.11 3.58 -9.19
C THR A 35 -17.00 3.70 -7.66
N GLN A 36 -16.64 2.61 -6.99
CA GLN A 36 -16.45 2.58 -5.55
C GLN A 36 -15.19 3.36 -5.11
N THR A 37 -14.09 3.31 -5.88
CA THR A 37 -12.90 4.14 -5.58
C THR A 37 -13.17 5.63 -5.80
N ARG A 38 -14.00 6.00 -6.80
CA ARG A 38 -14.50 7.38 -6.93
C ARG A 38 -15.31 7.80 -5.72
N ARG A 39 -16.27 6.99 -5.29
CA ARG A 39 -17.08 7.26 -4.09
C ARG A 39 -16.20 7.39 -2.84
N PHE A 40 -15.18 6.55 -2.72
CA PHE A 40 -14.19 6.63 -1.65
C PHE A 40 -13.45 7.99 -1.66
N ALA A 41 -12.96 8.41 -2.82
CA ALA A 41 -12.27 9.70 -3.00
C ALA A 41 -13.18 10.89 -2.67
N GLU A 42 -14.43 10.85 -3.08
CA GLU A 42 -15.42 11.89 -2.78
C GLU A 42 -15.67 12.02 -1.28
N ASN A 43 -15.78 10.90 -0.55
CA ASN A 43 -15.94 10.91 0.90
C ASN A 43 -14.66 11.36 1.62
N ILE A 44 -13.47 11.02 1.12
CA ILE A 44 -12.21 11.58 1.64
C ILE A 44 -12.22 13.10 1.50
N CYS A 45 -12.53 13.61 0.30
CA CYS A 45 -12.52 15.04 0.03
C CYS A 45 -13.49 15.77 0.96
N LYS A 46 -14.72 15.24 1.10
CA LYS A 46 -15.71 15.73 2.04
C LYS A 46 -15.21 15.74 3.49
N ASN A 47 -14.56 14.67 3.95
CA ASN A 47 -14.07 14.54 5.33
C ASN A 47 -12.81 15.38 5.63
N MET A 48 -12.15 15.88 4.59
CA MET A 48 -10.99 16.78 4.69
C MET A 48 -11.38 18.26 4.73
N LEU A 49 -12.60 18.58 4.32
CA LEU A 49 -13.13 19.94 4.34
C LEU A 49 -14.10 20.15 5.52
N GLU A 50 -14.34 21.42 5.85
CA GLU A 50 -15.32 21.81 6.85
C GLU A 50 -16.75 21.60 6.29
N PRO A 51 -17.74 21.21 7.12
CA PRO A 51 -19.10 20.92 6.65
C PRO A 51 -19.74 22.03 5.80
N GLU A 52 -19.47 23.29 6.14
CA GLU A 52 -19.97 24.49 5.45
C GLU A 52 -19.50 24.58 3.99
N LEU A 53 -18.34 23.98 3.67
CA LEU A 53 -17.75 23.98 2.33
C LEU A 53 -18.24 22.80 1.47
N THR A 54 -18.91 21.83 2.09
CA THR A 54 -19.34 20.59 1.43
C THR A 54 -20.85 20.50 1.24
N THR A 55 -21.61 21.37 1.92
CA THR A 55 -23.07 21.35 1.89
C THR A 55 -23.57 21.84 0.53
N GLY A 56 -24.08 20.94 -0.30
CA GLY A 56 -24.57 21.24 -1.65
C GLY A 56 -23.48 21.30 -2.72
N SER A 57 -22.21 21.15 -2.34
CA SER A 57 -21.06 21.16 -3.26
C SER A 57 -20.94 19.86 -4.03
N THR A 58 -20.55 19.95 -5.30
CA THR A 58 -20.20 18.77 -6.09
C THR A 58 -18.79 18.26 -5.72
N PHE A 59 -18.43 17.05 -6.19
CA PHE A 59 -17.07 16.55 -6.01
C PHE A 59 -16.02 17.46 -6.67
N ASP A 60 -16.35 18.11 -7.79
CA ASP A 60 -15.48 19.08 -8.48
C ASP A 60 -15.21 20.30 -7.61
N ASP A 61 -16.26 20.87 -7.02
CA ASP A 61 -16.18 22.05 -6.17
C ASP A 61 -15.34 21.77 -4.92
N MET A 62 -15.53 20.59 -4.32
CA MET A 62 -14.74 20.15 -3.17
C MET A 62 -13.25 19.99 -3.54
N LEU A 63 -12.93 19.42 -4.71
CA LEU A 63 -11.53 19.27 -5.15
C LEU A 63 -10.86 20.61 -5.44
N ALA A 64 -11.57 21.53 -6.10
CA ALA A 64 -11.07 22.88 -6.33
C ALA A 64 -10.79 23.60 -5.00
N THR A 65 -11.73 23.54 -4.06
CA THR A 65 -11.57 24.12 -2.72
C THR A 65 -10.39 23.51 -1.96
N LEU A 66 -10.24 22.19 -2.00
CA LEU A 66 -9.14 21.48 -1.36
C LEU A 66 -7.79 21.90 -1.95
N LYS A 67 -7.73 22.08 -3.27
CA LYS A 67 -6.55 22.56 -3.98
C LYS A 67 -6.18 23.99 -3.62
N ASP A 68 -7.15 24.89 -3.55
CA ASP A 68 -6.93 26.30 -3.19
C ASP A 68 -6.46 26.47 -1.75
N ARG A 69 -6.86 25.56 -0.85
CA ARG A 69 -6.43 25.53 0.56
C ARG A 69 -5.13 24.77 0.80
N SER A 70 -4.54 24.14 -0.22
CA SER A 70 -3.28 23.40 -0.08
C SER A 70 -2.11 24.35 0.18
N ASN A 71 -1.16 23.91 1.02
CA ASN A 71 0.13 24.59 1.20
C ASN A 71 1.11 24.34 0.05
N GLY A 72 0.71 23.55 -0.96
CA GLY A 72 1.51 23.26 -2.15
C GLY A 72 2.70 22.31 -1.91
N SER A 73 2.77 21.65 -0.75
CA SER A 73 3.75 20.59 -0.49
C SER A 73 3.61 19.45 -1.51
N VAL A 74 4.71 18.78 -1.82
CA VAL A 74 4.74 17.67 -2.79
C VAL A 74 3.70 16.61 -2.42
N ARG A 75 3.62 16.27 -1.14
CA ARG A 75 2.68 15.29 -0.62
C ARG A 75 1.21 15.69 -0.82
N GLU A 76 0.87 16.96 -0.56
CA GLU A 76 -0.51 17.43 -0.77
C GLU A 76 -0.87 17.47 -2.26
N LYS A 77 0.09 17.82 -3.12
CA LYS A 77 -0.10 17.77 -4.58
C LYS A 77 -0.37 16.35 -5.06
N GLU A 78 0.47 15.39 -4.66
CA GLU A 78 0.28 13.97 -4.98
C GLU A 78 -1.10 13.46 -4.49
N PHE A 79 -1.46 13.80 -3.25
CA PHE A 79 -2.77 13.46 -2.69
C PHE A 79 -3.93 14.04 -3.51
N ILE A 80 -3.88 15.32 -3.87
CA ILE A 80 -4.93 15.98 -4.67
C ILE A 80 -4.99 15.39 -6.08
N ASP A 81 -3.83 15.12 -6.69
CA ASP A 81 -3.72 14.50 -8.02
C ASP A 81 -4.34 13.10 -8.03
N ASP A 82 -4.16 12.32 -6.96
CA ASP A 82 -4.83 11.03 -6.79
C ASP A 82 -6.35 11.17 -6.73
N LEU A 83 -6.87 12.15 -5.98
CA LEU A 83 -8.32 12.37 -5.93
C LEU A 83 -8.90 12.81 -7.29
N TYR A 84 -8.19 13.68 -8.03
CA TYR A 84 -8.58 14.06 -9.39
C TYR A 84 -8.56 12.86 -10.35
N PHE A 85 -7.56 12.00 -10.25
CA PHE A 85 -7.48 10.78 -11.04
C PHE A 85 -8.71 9.89 -10.80
N LEU A 86 -9.01 9.60 -9.53
CA LEU A 86 -10.13 8.73 -9.16
C LEU A 86 -11.49 9.31 -9.61
N LYS A 87 -11.64 10.63 -9.54
CA LYS A 87 -12.81 11.33 -10.09
C LYS A 87 -12.93 11.10 -11.60
N ARG A 88 -11.83 11.34 -12.34
CA ARG A 88 -11.82 11.23 -13.81
C ARG A 88 -12.13 9.82 -14.27
N GLU A 89 -11.48 8.81 -13.71
CA GLU A 89 -11.69 7.42 -14.09
C GLU A 89 -13.11 6.96 -13.72
N GLY A 90 -13.63 7.32 -12.56
CA GLY A 90 -15.01 6.97 -12.18
C GLY A 90 -16.10 7.66 -12.99
N ASN A 91 -15.88 8.89 -13.43
CA ASN A 91 -16.81 9.52 -14.38
C ASN A 91 -16.72 8.83 -15.76
N THR A 92 -15.52 8.46 -16.18
CA THR A 92 -15.30 7.78 -17.46
C THR A 92 -15.91 6.38 -17.47
N SER A 93 -15.80 5.64 -16.36
CA SER A 93 -16.28 4.26 -16.29
C SER A 93 -17.78 4.13 -16.50
N VAL A 94 -18.58 5.08 -15.99
CA VAL A 94 -20.05 5.09 -16.09
C VAL A 94 -20.55 5.64 -17.43
N HIS A 95 -19.80 6.57 -18.04
CA HIS A 95 -20.23 7.26 -19.26
C HIS A 95 -19.59 6.74 -20.54
N SER A 96 -18.58 5.86 -20.44
CA SER A 96 -17.96 5.30 -21.64
C SER A 96 -18.84 4.21 -22.25
N LEU A 97 -19.00 4.24 -23.57
CA LEU A 97 -19.68 3.20 -24.34
C LEU A 97 -18.89 1.87 -24.42
N LYS A 98 -17.74 1.79 -23.74
CA LYS A 98 -16.89 0.60 -23.73
C LYS A 98 -17.49 -0.43 -22.78
N THR A 99 -17.86 -1.58 -23.34
CA THR A 99 -18.54 -2.69 -22.63
C THR A 99 -17.62 -3.48 -21.68
N LYS A 100 -16.33 -3.16 -21.60
CA LYS A 100 -15.39 -3.72 -20.62
C LYS A 100 -14.41 -2.65 -20.17
N GLN A 101 -14.44 -2.30 -18.88
CA GLN A 101 -13.37 -1.53 -18.24
C GLN A 101 -12.16 -2.43 -18.01
N ASP A 102 -10.98 -1.85 -18.17
CA ASP A 102 -9.72 -2.56 -18.09
C ASP A 102 -9.33 -2.86 -16.63
N ALA A 103 -8.96 -4.10 -16.34
CA ALA A 103 -8.47 -4.53 -15.04
C ALA A 103 -7.28 -3.67 -14.58
N PHE A 104 -6.42 -3.22 -15.51
CA PHE A 104 -5.30 -2.34 -15.18
C PHE A 104 -5.76 -0.97 -14.66
N THR A 105 -6.84 -0.41 -15.23
CA THR A 105 -7.39 0.87 -14.77
C THR A 105 -8.01 0.72 -13.39
N ALA A 106 -8.75 -0.36 -13.15
CA ALA A 106 -9.31 -0.65 -11.83
C ALA A 106 -8.21 -0.88 -10.77
N LEU A 107 -7.11 -1.53 -11.15
CA LEU A 107 -5.95 -1.73 -10.27
C LEU A 107 -5.28 -0.40 -9.92
N GLU A 108 -5.02 0.46 -10.91
CA GLU A 108 -4.44 1.79 -10.65
C GLU A 108 -5.36 2.64 -9.76
N CYS A 109 -6.67 2.55 -9.98
CA CYS A 109 -7.66 3.19 -9.10
C CYS A 109 -7.56 2.69 -7.65
N LEU A 110 -7.38 1.39 -7.42
CA LEU A 110 -7.20 0.86 -6.06
C LEU A 110 -5.88 1.32 -5.42
N GLN A 111 -4.79 1.32 -6.18
CA GLN A 111 -3.48 1.77 -5.70
C GLN A 111 -3.51 3.25 -5.31
N ARG A 112 -4.07 4.12 -6.15
CA ARG A 112 -4.22 5.55 -5.84
C ARG A 112 -5.22 5.80 -4.70
N ALA A 113 -6.30 5.04 -4.63
CA ALA A 113 -7.21 5.09 -3.48
C ALA A 113 -6.51 4.70 -2.18
N PHE A 114 -5.60 3.73 -2.23
CA PHE A 114 -4.79 3.33 -1.07
C PHE A 114 -3.85 4.45 -0.61
N GLU A 115 -3.11 5.08 -1.53
CA GLU A 115 -2.26 6.24 -1.22
C GLU A 115 -3.07 7.43 -0.68
N ALA A 116 -4.22 7.71 -1.29
CA ALA A 116 -5.16 8.72 -0.79
C ALA A 116 -5.66 8.39 0.62
N GLY A 117 -5.95 7.12 0.90
CA GLY A 117 -6.32 6.62 2.21
C GLY A 117 -5.22 6.80 3.26
N ILE A 118 -3.95 6.53 2.91
CA ILE A 118 -2.80 6.76 3.80
C ILE A 118 -2.66 8.25 4.12
N ASN A 119 -2.76 9.11 3.11
CA ASN A 119 -2.69 10.56 3.29
C ASN A 119 -3.81 11.09 4.18
N TYR A 120 -5.04 10.63 3.96
CA TYR A 120 -6.18 10.93 4.84
C TYR A 120 -5.94 10.47 6.27
N ALA A 121 -5.49 9.23 6.47
CA ALA A 121 -5.24 8.69 7.81
C ALA A 121 -4.15 9.47 8.56
N LEU A 122 -3.09 9.88 7.87
CA LEU A 122 -2.03 10.72 8.44
C LEU A 122 -2.46 12.16 8.73
N ALA A 123 -3.40 12.70 7.95
CA ALA A 123 -4.00 14.00 8.24
C ALA A 123 -4.82 13.97 9.54
N LYS A 124 -5.48 12.84 9.84
CA LYS A 124 -6.26 12.64 11.08
C LYS A 124 -5.37 12.25 12.28
N ASP A 125 -4.34 11.41 12.08
CA ASP A 125 -3.37 11.04 13.11
C ASP A 125 -1.93 11.15 12.59
N LYS A 126 -1.29 12.29 12.87
CA LYS A 126 0.09 12.59 12.44
C LYS A 126 1.15 11.76 13.18
N THR A 127 0.78 11.04 14.24
CA THR A 127 1.73 10.32 15.09
C THR A 127 1.99 8.89 14.62
N ASP A 128 1.05 8.29 13.86
CA ASP A 128 1.19 6.92 13.38
C ASP A 128 2.14 6.80 12.18
N LYS A 129 3.44 6.82 12.47
CA LYS A 129 4.52 6.63 11.49
C LYS A 129 4.49 5.27 10.79
N ARG A 130 3.68 4.30 11.26
CA ARG A 130 3.56 2.99 10.61
C ARG A 130 2.80 3.10 9.29
N LEU A 131 1.91 4.08 9.15
CA LEU A 131 1.15 4.34 7.92
C LEU A 131 2.07 4.60 6.72
N LEU A 132 3.21 5.25 6.95
CA LEU A 132 4.22 5.54 5.91
C LEU A 132 4.99 4.31 5.41
N LYS A 133 4.80 3.16 6.04
CA LYS A 133 5.46 1.89 5.68
C LYS A 133 4.49 0.90 5.04
N LEU A 134 3.23 1.30 4.89
CA LEU A 134 2.24 0.48 4.22
C LEU A 134 2.50 0.55 2.72
N GLU A 135 2.38 -0.60 2.07
CA GLU A 135 2.50 -0.76 0.63
C GLU A 135 1.27 -1.52 0.17
N PHE A 136 0.79 -1.21 -1.04
CA PHE A 136 -0.33 -1.92 -1.62
C PHE A 136 0.10 -3.35 -2.01
N ASP A 137 -0.60 -4.34 -1.46
CA ASP A 137 -0.33 -5.76 -1.68
C ASP A 137 -1.29 -6.31 -2.74
N GLU A 138 -0.80 -6.43 -3.97
CA GLU A 138 -1.54 -7.00 -5.10
C GLU A 138 -1.83 -8.50 -4.92
N GLU A 139 -0.94 -9.26 -4.27
CA GLU A 139 -1.21 -10.68 -3.97
C GLU A 139 -2.38 -10.79 -2.99
N LEU A 140 -2.39 -9.95 -1.94
CA LEU A 140 -3.51 -9.85 -1.01
C LEU A 140 -4.81 -9.44 -1.70
N LEU A 141 -4.74 -8.47 -2.62
CA LEU A 141 -5.89 -8.03 -3.41
C LEU A 141 -6.53 -9.23 -4.11
N ILE A 142 -5.74 -9.98 -4.89
CA ILE A 142 -6.21 -11.09 -5.73
C ILE A 142 -6.66 -12.29 -4.88
N LEU A 143 -5.87 -12.68 -3.88
CA LEU A 143 -6.11 -13.90 -3.10
C LEU A 143 -7.10 -13.70 -1.93
N GLY A 144 -7.42 -12.46 -1.57
CA GLY A 144 -8.27 -12.10 -0.42
C GLY A 144 -7.69 -12.44 0.96
N THR A 145 -6.51 -13.08 0.98
CA THR A 145 -5.81 -13.58 2.16
C THR A 145 -4.33 -13.24 2.07
N LYS A 146 -3.70 -12.92 3.22
CA LYS A 146 -2.26 -12.66 3.25
C LYS A 146 -1.50 -13.95 2.94
N LYS A 147 -0.39 -13.81 2.21
CA LYS A 147 0.54 -14.90 1.94
C LYS A 147 0.85 -15.66 3.24
N LYS A 148 0.65 -16.97 3.24
CA LYS A 148 1.18 -17.83 4.31
C LYS A 148 2.71 -17.72 4.25
N LYS A 149 3.34 -17.33 5.36
CA LYS A 149 4.81 -17.27 5.48
C LYS A 149 5.45 -18.50 4.85
N SER A 150 6.49 -18.29 4.07
CA SER A 150 7.24 -19.40 3.46
C SER A 150 7.83 -20.29 4.56
N LEU A 151 8.14 -21.55 4.23
CA LEU A 151 8.80 -22.44 5.19
C LEU A 151 10.13 -21.86 5.71
N GLN A 152 10.87 -21.15 4.86
CA GLN A 152 12.12 -20.49 5.23
C GLN A 152 11.88 -19.33 6.21
N GLU A 153 10.84 -18.52 5.98
CA GLU A 153 10.46 -17.43 6.88
C GLU A 153 10.01 -17.97 8.24
N LYS A 154 9.21 -19.04 8.24
CA LYS A 154 8.79 -19.72 9.47
C LYS A 154 9.99 -20.27 10.26
N TYR A 155 10.95 -20.89 9.58
CA TYR A 155 12.16 -21.41 10.20
C TYR A 155 13.05 -20.31 10.80
N LEU A 156 13.27 -19.22 10.05
CA LEU A 156 14.07 -18.09 10.53
C LEU A 156 13.44 -17.39 11.74
N GLU A 157 12.11 -17.27 11.74
CA GLU A 157 11.36 -16.68 12.84
C GLU A 157 11.39 -17.57 14.10
N GLU A 158 11.24 -18.88 13.94
CA GLU A 158 11.35 -19.82 15.06
C GLU A 158 12.76 -19.81 15.66
N LYS A 159 13.80 -19.80 14.82
CA LYS A 159 15.21 -19.65 15.26
C LYS A 159 15.45 -18.32 15.99
N ALA A 160 14.86 -17.22 15.50
CA ALA A 160 14.93 -15.91 16.16
C ALA A 160 14.14 -15.89 17.49
N ARG A 161 13.07 -16.69 17.60
CA ARG A 161 12.27 -16.83 18.82
C ARG A 161 13.06 -17.59 19.89
N VAL A 162 13.64 -18.75 19.54
CA VAL A 162 14.46 -19.57 20.46
C VAL A 162 15.64 -18.77 21.01
N SER A 163 16.35 -18.04 20.15
CA SER A 163 17.48 -17.20 20.57
C SER A 163 17.11 -15.98 21.43
N ARG A 164 15.83 -15.56 21.45
CA ARG A 164 15.33 -14.54 22.39
C ARG A 164 15.01 -15.11 23.76
N PHE A 165 14.57 -16.37 23.84
CA PHE A 165 14.35 -17.05 25.11
C PHE A 165 15.67 -17.36 25.85
N GLU A 166 16.76 -17.54 25.10
CA GLU A 166 18.11 -17.70 25.67
C GLU A 166 18.71 -16.38 26.22
N LYS A 167 18.07 -15.22 26.00
CA LYS A 167 18.61 -13.89 26.35
C LYS A 167 17.66 -13.06 27.23
N LYS A 168 17.38 -13.49 28.46
CA LYS A 168 17.06 -12.59 29.61
C LYS A 168 17.20 -13.35 30.95
N PRO A 169 17.50 -12.66 32.08
CA PRO A 169 18.84 -12.63 32.66
C PRO A 169 18.90 -13.17 34.10
N GLU A 170 19.98 -13.85 34.47
CA GLU A 170 20.30 -14.11 35.89
C GLU A 170 20.69 -12.82 36.61
N LYS A 171 20.02 -12.54 37.72
CA LYS A 171 20.37 -11.51 38.71
C LYS A 171 20.98 -12.19 39.95
N ASN A 172 21.87 -11.46 40.62
CA ASN A 172 22.47 -11.63 41.97
C ASN A 172 23.75 -12.52 42.02
N SER A 173 24.90 -12.18 42.64
CA SER A 173 25.27 -11.17 43.65
C SER A 173 26.78 -10.86 43.68
N GLN A 174 27.11 -9.58 43.97
CA GLN A 174 28.25 -8.96 44.71
C GLN A 174 29.69 -9.57 44.82
N LYS A 175 30.67 -8.64 44.63
CA LYS A 175 31.98 -8.43 45.32
C LYS A 175 33.10 -9.47 45.01
N GLN A 176 34.37 -9.14 44.69
CA GLN A 176 35.30 -8.04 45.04
C GLN A 176 36.48 -7.93 44.03
N LEU A 177 37.21 -6.82 44.13
CA LEU A 177 38.38 -6.36 43.37
C LEU A 177 39.60 -7.32 43.32
N LYS A 178 40.40 -7.28 42.23
CA LYS A 178 41.71 -6.57 42.17
C LYS A 178 42.43 -6.71 40.82
N GLN A 179 43.11 -5.62 40.46
CA GLN A 179 43.86 -5.32 39.24
C GLN A 179 45.20 -6.06 39.13
N LYS A 180 45.69 -6.22 37.88
CA LYS A 180 47.07 -6.09 37.32
C LYS A 180 47.07 -6.85 35.97
N THR A 181 47.59 -6.44 34.82
CA THR A 181 48.48 -5.36 34.33
C THR A 181 48.40 -5.39 32.79
N LYS A 182 48.51 -4.22 32.11
CA LYS A 182 48.70 -4.04 30.64
C LYS A 182 50.18 -4.34 30.24
N PRO A 183 50.65 -4.32 28.96
CA PRO A 183 50.05 -3.69 27.76
C PRO A 183 50.24 -4.34 26.34
N LYS A 184 49.34 -3.92 25.43
CA LYS A 184 49.51 -3.53 24.01
C LYS A 184 50.22 -4.48 23.01
N LEU A 185 49.49 -4.80 21.93
CA LEU A 185 50.02 -4.69 20.56
C LEU A 185 49.02 -3.99 19.64
N LYS A 186 49.54 -3.05 18.83
CA LYS A 186 48.84 -2.21 17.86
C LYS A 186 48.74 -2.96 16.54
N THR A 187 47.62 -2.83 15.81
CA THR A 187 47.71 -2.60 14.36
C THR A 187 46.54 -1.77 13.84
N LYS A 188 46.90 -0.81 12.97
CA LYS A 188 46.06 0.17 12.29
C LYS A 188 45.28 -0.49 11.15
N GLY A 189 44.12 0.08 10.81
CA GLY A 189 43.44 -0.18 9.54
C GLY A 189 42.21 0.73 9.36
N LYS A 190 42.41 1.96 8.89
CA LYS A 190 41.35 2.78 8.30
C LYS A 190 41.00 2.17 6.94
N VAL A 191 39.74 1.81 6.70
CA VAL A 191 39.15 1.85 5.35
C VAL A 191 37.72 2.37 5.44
N VAL A 192 37.54 3.58 4.92
CA VAL A 192 36.27 4.16 4.50
C VAL A 192 35.75 3.36 3.32
N SER A 193 34.49 2.94 3.35
CA SER A 193 33.81 2.43 2.16
C SER A 193 32.39 2.98 2.11
N LYS A 194 32.23 4.00 1.24
CA LYS A 194 30.95 4.48 0.72
C LYS A 194 30.23 3.30 0.04
N LYS A 195 28.95 3.06 0.36
CA LYS A 195 28.08 2.27 -0.52
C LYS A 195 26.95 3.13 -1.06
N LYS A 196 27.00 3.23 -2.40
CA LYS A 196 26.15 3.99 -3.32
C LYS A 196 24.69 3.57 -3.20
N ARG A 197 23.78 4.54 -3.21
CA ARG A 197 22.36 4.32 -3.53
C ARG A 197 22.27 3.84 -4.97
N ALA A 198 21.79 2.61 -5.16
CA ALA A 198 21.39 2.11 -6.46
C ALA A 198 19.90 2.43 -6.65
N THR A 199 19.62 3.36 -7.56
CA THR A 199 18.31 3.57 -8.16
C THR A 199 17.91 2.32 -8.93
N LYS A 200 16.92 1.56 -8.45
CA LYS A 200 16.39 0.42 -9.18
C LYS A 200 15.26 0.91 -10.09
N LYS A 201 15.54 0.90 -11.40
CA LYS A 201 14.55 1.07 -12.47
C LYS A 201 13.50 -0.04 -12.34
N SER A 202 12.23 0.35 -12.46
CA SER A 202 11.06 -0.53 -12.51
C SER A 202 11.12 -1.40 -13.77
N GLY A 203 11.55 -2.65 -13.60
CA GLY A 203 11.39 -3.70 -14.59
C GLY A 203 10.23 -4.60 -14.19
N LEU A 204 9.36 -4.92 -15.15
CA LEU A 204 8.19 -5.76 -14.98
C LEU A 204 8.54 -7.07 -14.24
N SER A 205 7.88 -7.29 -13.10
CA SER A 205 8.10 -8.45 -12.22
C SER A 205 7.92 -9.76 -13.00
N TRP A 206 8.76 -10.77 -12.70
CA TRP A 206 8.72 -12.09 -13.34
C TRP A 206 7.31 -12.71 -13.29
N PHE A 207 6.54 -12.41 -12.24
CA PHE A 207 5.17 -12.87 -12.07
C PHE A 207 4.25 -12.54 -13.26
N TRP A 208 4.39 -11.34 -13.84
CA TRP A 208 3.60 -10.93 -15.02
C TRP A 208 3.98 -11.70 -16.29
N LYS A 209 5.24 -12.13 -16.43
CA LYS A 209 5.64 -13.00 -17.55
C LYS A 209 4.98 -14.39 -17.49
N LEU A 210 4.65 -14.86 -16.28
CA LEU A 210 3.99 -16.15 -16.07
C LEU A 210 2.48 -16.09 -16.39
N ILE A 211 1.81 -15.00 -16.03
CA ILE A 211 0.40 -14.79 -16.40
C ILE A 211 0.24 -14.66 -17.92
N PHE A 212 1.15 -13.92 -18.59
CA PHE A 212 1.15 -13.84 -20.07
C PHE A 212 1.40 -15.20 -20.75
N ALA A 213 2.26 -16.05 -20.18
CA ALA A 213 2.51 -17.39 -20.71
C ALA A 213 1.27 -18.31 -20.59
N MET A 214 0.51 -18.21 -19.50
CA MET A 214 -0.72 -19.01 -19.33
C MET A 214 -1.87 -18.50 -20.20
N ALA A 215 -2.01 -17.17 -20.37
CA ALA A 215 -3.00 -16.60 -21.28
C ALA A 215 -2.74 -16.98 -22.75
N ALA A 216 -1.47 -17.00 -23.19
CA ALA A 216 -1.11 -17.41 -24.54
C ALA A 216 -1.34 -18.92 -24.79
N ALA A 217 -1.09 -19.78 -23.79
CA ALA A 217 -1.36 -21.22 -23.88
C ALA A 217 -2.87 -21.54 -23.95
N GLY A 218 -3.71 -20.77 -23.25
CA GLY A 218 -5.17 -20.92 -23.31
C GLY A 218 -5.78 -20.57 -24.67
N VAL A 219 -5.24 -19.55 -25.37
CA VAL A 219 -5.70 -19.17 -26.71
C VAL A 219 -5.27 -20.20 -27.77
N ALA A 220 -4.10 -20.82 -27.62
CA ALA A 220 -3.64 -21.89 -28.52
C ALA A 220 -4.45 -23.18 -28.38
N ALA A 221 -4.92 -23.52 -27.16
CA ALA A 221 -5.76 -24.70 -26.94
C ALA A 221 -7.21 -24.50 -27.42
N GLY A 222 -7.73 -23.27 -27.41
CA GLY A 222 -9.08 -22.95 -27.91
C GLY A 222 -9.24 -23.05 -29.43
N TYR A 223 -8.14 -22.87 -30.20
CA TYR A 223 -8.17 -22.98 -31.66
C TYR A 223 -8.10 -24.42 -32.19
N PHE A 224 -7.75 -25.40 -31.36
CA PHE A 224 -7.66 -26.82 -31.77
C PHE A 224 -8.94 -27.64 -31.49
N LEU A 225 -9.97 -27.03 -30.90
CA LEU A 225 -11.25 -27.70 -30.60
C LEU A 225 -12.42 -27.22 -31.48
N ILE A 226 -12.16 -26.37 -32.49
CA ILE A 226 -13.16 -25.90 -33.46
C ILE A 226 -12.61 -25.99 -34.90
N SER A 227 -11.99 -27.12 -35.26
CA SER A 227 -11.66 -27.45 -36.66
C SER A 227 -11.85 -28.94 -36.91
#